data_AF-A0A381KN07-F1
#
_entry.id   AF-A0A381KN07-F1
#
_cell.length_a   1.000
_cell.length_b   1.000
_cell.length_c   1.000
_cell.angle_alpha   90.00
_cell.angle_beta   90.00
_cell.angle_gamma   90.00
#
_symmetry.space_group_name_H-M   'P 1'
#
loop_
_entity.id
_entity.type
_entity.pdbx_description
1 polymer ?
#
loop_
_entity_poly.entity_id
_entity_poly.type
_entity_poly.pdbx_seq_one_letter_code
_entity_poly.pdbx_strand_id
1 'polypeptide(L)'
;MIDIHKNIYDNKLFEELKIDCKKCFGLCCVALYFSASDGFPIDKESGKPCINLQLDFKCSVHNSLMKRGFKGCTAYDCFGSGQKVAQVTYKGIDWMQSSELTNQMSEVFFNYETIT
;
A
#
# COMPACT_ATOMS: atom_id res chain seq x y z
N MET A 1 35.39 17.06 4.07
CA MET A 1 34.54 16.86 2.87
C MET A 1 33.52 15.79 3.21
N ILE A 2 32.32 16.19 3.59
CA ILE A 2 31.15 15.30 3.59
C ILE A 2 30.41 15.68 2.31
N ASP A 3 30.34 14.76 1.36
CA ASP A 3 29.74 14.97 0.04
C ASP A 3 28.27 15.34 0.16
N ILE A 4 27.96 16.61 -0.10
CA ILE A 4 26.60 17.16 -0.10
C ILE A 4 25.70 16.40 -1.09
N HIS A 5 26.28 15.82 -2.15
CA HIS A 5 25.55 14.97 -3.10
C HIS A 5 25.06 13.66 -2.49
N LYS A 6 25.86 13.00 -1.63
CA LYS A 6 25.48 11.72 -0.99
C LYS A 6 24.20 11.87 -0.16
N ASN A 7 24.10 13.00 0.55
CA ASN A 7 22.98 13.32 1.41
C ASN A 7 21.66 13.56 0.64
N ILE A 8 21.72 14.05 -0.61
CA ILE A 8 20.53 14.26 -1.45
C ILE A 8 20.01 12.95 -2.03
N TYR A 9 20.90 12.08 -2.52
CA TYR A 9 20.52 10.77 -3.07
C TYR A 9 19.93 9.86 -1.99
N ASP A 10 20.53 9.86 -0.79
CA ASP A 10 20.02 9.09 0.34
C ASP A 10 18.61 9.57 0.72
N ASN A 11 18.39 10.88 0.85
CA ASN A 11 17.06 11.43 1.15
C ASN A 11 16.00 11.07 0.09
N LYS A 12 16.36 11.13 -1.20
CA LYS A 12 15.43 10.76 -2.26
C LYS A 12 15.07 9.27 -2.19
N LEU A 13 16.05 8.40 -1.93
CA LEU A 13 15.81 6.97 -1.79
C LEU A 13 14.88 6.68 -0.61
N PHE A 14 15.11 7.32 0.54
CA PHE A 14 14.23 7.16 1.71
C PHE A 14 12.79 7.63 1.44
N GLU A 15 12.60 8.73 0.72
CA GLU A 15 11.25 9.18 0.34
C GLU A 15 10.54 8.21 -0.62
N GLU A 16 11.26 7.47 -1.46
CA GLU A 16 10.67 6.44 -2.33
C GLU A 16 10.24 5.17 -1.58
N LEU A 17 10.85 4.90 -0.41
CA LEU A 17 10.50 3.77 0.46
C LEU A 17 9.34 4.12 1.40
N LYS A 18 9.15 5.40 1.72
CA LYS A 18 8.07 5.87 2.58
C LYS A 18 6.73 5.69 1.89
N ILE A 19 5.76 5.11 2.60
CA ILE A 19 4.40 4.92 2.09
C ILE A 19 3.71 6.27 1.87
N ASP A 20 3.26 6.51 0.64
CA ASP A 20 2.25 7.52 0.28
C ASP A 20 1.03 6.85 -0.36
N CYS A 21 -0.04 6.70 0.42
CA CYS A 21 -1.27 6.03 -0.04
C CYS A 21 -1.88 6.68 -1.28
N LYS A 22 -1.71 7.99 -1.48
CA LYS A 22 -2.24 8.68 -2.66
C LYS A 22 -1.46 8.30 -3.93
N LYS A 23 -0.16 8.05 -3.80
CA LYS A 23 0.69 7.62 -4.91
C LYS A 23 0.63 6.11 -5.15
N CYS A 24 0.29 5.29 -4.15
CA CYS A 24 0.13 3.85 -4.32
C CYS A 24 -1.32 3.38 -4.48
N PHE A 25 -2.29 4.30 -4.54
CA PHE A 25 -3.73 4.00 -4.61
C PHE A 25 -4.26 3.12 -3.48
N GLY A 26 -3.62 3.15 -2.31
CA GLY A 26 -4.04 2.36 -1.15
C GLY A 26 -3.95 0.84 -1.37
N LEU A 27 -3.03 0.38 -2.22
CA LEU A 27 -2.94 -1.02 -2.65
C LEU A 27 -2.94 -2.05 -1.52
N CYS A 28 -2.25 -1.81 -0.40
CA CYS A 28 -2.28 -2.74 0.73
C CYS A 28 -3.67 -2.91 1.38
N CYS A 29 -4.52 -1.88 1.30
CA CYS A 29 -5.92 -1.93 1.77
C CYS A 29 -6.86 -2.65 0.80
N VAL A 30 -6.45 -2.84 -0.46
CA VAL A 30 -7.24 -3.51 -1.50
C VAL A 30 -6.75 -4.93 -1.69
N ALA A 31 -5.47 -5.09 -2.03
CA ALA A 31 -4.85 -6.35 -2.39
C ALA A 31 -4.85 -7.33 -1.23
N LEU A 32 -4.36 -6.97 -0.05
CA LEU A 32 -4.10 -7.94 1.02
C LEU A 32 -5.36 -8.53 1.65
N TYR A 33 -5.34 -9.83 1.95
CA TYR A 33 -6.36 -10.49 2.74
C TYR A 33 -6.29 -10.05 4.21
N PHE A 34 -7.44 -9.86 4.86
CA PHE A 34 -7.55 -9.72 6.31
C PHE A 34 -8.22 -10.97 6.87
N SER A 35 -7.59 -11.61 7.85
CA SER A 35 -8.17 -12.75 8.56
C SER A 35 -8.50 -12.35 10.00
N ALA A 36 -9.74 -12.59 10.42
CA ALA A 36 -10.13 -12.48 11.81
C ALA A 36 -9.31 -13.45 12.70
N SER A 37 -8.94 -14.62 12.17
CA SER A 37 -8.04 -15.56 12.87
C SER A 37 -6.65 -14.98 13.12
N ASP A 38 -6.19 -14.09 12.25
CA ASP A 38 -4.86 -13.46 12.33
C ASP A 38 -4.92 -12.14 13.12
N GLY A 39 -6.05 -11.87 13.78
CA GLY A 39 -6.24 -10.74 14.69
C GLY A 39 -6.77 -9.47 14.04
N PHE A 40 -7.33 -9.54 12.83
CA PHE A 40 -8.12 -8.44 12.28
C PHE A 40 -9.54 -8.40 12.88
N PRO A 41 -10.21 -7.24 12.91
CA PRO A 41 -11.57 -7.15 13.44
C PRO A 41 -12.62 -7.84 12.56
N ILE A 42 -12.33 -8.00 11.27
CA ILE A 42 -13.21 -8.56 10.25
C ILE A 42 -12.38 -9.28 9.20
N ASP A 43 -12.97 -10.31 8.58
CA ASP A 43 -12.41 -10.89 7.36
C ASP A 43 -12.56 -9.91 6.19
N LYS A 44 -11.59 -9.93 5.28
CA LYS A 44 -11.63 -9.19 4.02
C LYS A 44 -10.90 -9.97 2.95
N GLU A 45 -11.61 -10.36 1.89
CA GLU A 45 -10.98 -11.00 0.74
C GLU A 45 -9.88 -10.13 0.10
N SER A 46 -8.93 -10.80 -0.53
CA SER A 46 -7.94 -10.17 -1.38
C SER A 46 -8.60 -9.49 -2.59
N GLY A 47 -8.07 -8.36 -3.04
CA GLY A 47 -8.62 -7.56 -4.14
C GLY A 47 -9.91 -6.78 -3.81
N LYS A 48 -10.53 -7.00 -2.64
CA LYS A 48 -11.66 -6.19 -2.17
C LYS A 48 -11.17 -4.98 -1.36
N PRO A 49 -11.60 -3.75 -1.67
CA PRO A 49 -11.27 -2.58 -0.88
C PRO A 49 -11.70 -2.73 0.59
N CYS A 50 -10.80 -2.37 1.52
CA CYS A 50 -11.14 -2.26 2.93
C CYS A 50 -12.28 -1.26 3.13
N ILE A 51 -13.20 -1.56 4.06
CA ILE A 51 -14.31 -0.68 4.45
C ILE A 51 -13.87 0.73 4.90
N ASN A 52 -12.61 0.88 5.34
CA ASN A 52 -12.06 2.17 5.78
C ASN A 52 -11.34 2.93 4.65
N LEU A 53 -11.17 2.34 3.47
CA LEU A 53 -10.52 2.99 2.33
C LEU A 53 -11.43 4.06 1.74
N GLN A 54 -10.90 5.27 1.62
CA GLN A 54 -11.60 6.43 1.07
C GLN A 54 -11.31 6.57 -0.44
N LEU A 55 -12.10 7.41 -1.12
CA LEU A 55 -11.93 7.71 -2.55
C LEU A 55 -10.62 8.43 -2.87
N ASP A 56 -9.99 9.07 -1.89
CA ASP A 56 -8.65 9.66 -2.03
C ASP A 56 -7.53 8.67 -1.68
N PHE A 57 -7.86 7.37 -1.62
CA PHE A 57 -7.00 6.24 -1.32
C PHE A 57 -6.41 6.21 0.11
N LYS A 58 -6.85 7.10 0.99
CA LYS A 58 -6.44 7.08 2.40
C LYS A 58 -7.34 6.19 3.23
N CYS A 59 -6.80 5.68 4.34
CA CYS A 59 -7.57 4.98 5.35
C CYS A 59 -8.17 6.00 6.33
N SER A 60 -9.49 6.01 6.49
CA SER A 60 -10.21 6.94 7.38
C SER A 60 -9.85 6.80 8.86
N VAL A 61 -9.24 5.69 9.25
CA VAL A 61 -8.86 5.38 10.63
C VAL A 61 -7.37 5.07 10.81
N HIS A 62 -6.51 5.48 9.87
CA HIS A 62 -5.09 5.15 9.91
C HIS A 62 -4.43 5.52 11.26
N ASN A 63 -4.77 6.71 11.79
CA ASN A 63 -4.25 7.21 13.07
C ASN A 63 -4.82 6.50 14.31
N SER A 64 -5.76 5.57 14.15
CA SER A 64 -6.40 4.82 15.24
C SER A 64 -6.46 3.32 14.99
N LEU A 65 -5.70 2.78 14.02
CA LEU A 65 -5.66 1.36 13.66
C LEU A 65 -5.46 0.45 14.88
N MET A 66 -4.48 0.78 15.73
CA MET A 66 -4.19 0.00 16.95
C MET A 66 -5.40 -0.05 17.89
N LYS A 67 -6.05 1.10 18.14
CA LYS A 67 -7.24 1.18 19.00
C LYS A 67 -8.45 0.44 18.41
N ARG A 68 -8.52 0.35 17.08
CA ARG A 68 -9.59 -0.33 16.34
C ARG A 68 -9.28 -1.80 16.02
N GLY A 69 -8.16 -2.34 16.48
CA GLY A 69 -7.80 -3.75 16.31
C GLY A 69 -7.18 -4.13 14.97
N PHE A 70 -6.78 -3.17 14.13
CA PHE A 70 -6.13 -3.45 12.83
C PHE A 70 -4.60 -3.64 13.00
N LYS A 71 -4.20 -4.61 13.84
CA LYS A 71 -2.77 -4.84 14.19
C LYS A 71 -1.92 -5.20 12.98
N GLY A 72 -2.44 -6.01 12.05
CA GLY A 72 -1.73 -6.34 10.81
C GLY A 72 -1.41 -5.09 9.99
N CYS A 73 -2.34 -4.13 9.87
CA CYS A 73 -2.07 -2.86 9.20
C CYS A 73 -1.00 -2.01 9.91
N THR A 74 -0.83 -2.14 11.23
CA THR A 74 0.20 -1.38 11.96
C THR A 74 1.59 -2.01 11.88
N ALA A 75 1.65 -3.34 11.69
CA ALA A 75 2.92 -4.08 11.60
C ALA A 75 3.45 -4.16 10.17
N TYR A 76 2.60 -3.90 9.18
CA TYR A 76 2.92 -4.05 7.77
C TYR A 76 3.50 -2.75 7.19
N ASP A 77 4.61 -2.87 6.48
CA ASP A 77 5.20 -1.85 5.61
C ASP A 77 5.60 -2.51 4.29
N CYS A 78 5.20 -1.94 3.16
CA CYS A 78 5.53 -2.45 1.83
C CYS A 78 6.80 -1.82 1.24
N PHE A 79 7.47 -0.93 1.99
CA PHE A 79 8.73 -0.27 1.61
C PHE A 79 8.69 0.38 0.22
N GLY A 80 7.56 1.02 -0.11
CA GLY A 80 7.38 1.72 -1.37
C GLY A 80 6.98 0.85 -2.57
N SER A 81 6.84 -0.48 -2.40
CA SER A 81 6.44 -1.41 -3.47
C SER A 81 5.15 -0.97 -4.17
N GLY A 82 4.15 -0.55 -3.40
CA GLY A 82 2.88 -0.08 -3.96
C GLY A 82 3.05 1.19 -4.82
N GLN A 83 3.99 2.07 -4.45
CA GLN A 83 4.28 3.27 -5.25
C GLN A 83 4.94 2.90 -6.57
N LYS A 84 5.85 1.90 -6.56
CA LYS A 84 6.48 1.40 -7.79
C LYS A 84 5.46 0.76 -8.72
N VAL A 85 4.59 -0.09 -8.19
CA VAL A 85 3.49 -0.70 -8.99
C VAL A 85 2.62 0.39 -9.61
N ALA A 86 2.06 1.29 -8.79
CA ALA A 86 1.15 2.31 -9.27
C ALA A 86 1.79 3.29 -10.28
N GLN A 87 2.96 3.83 -9.96
CA GLN A 87 3.54 4.94 -10.70
C GLN A 87 4.44 4.49 -11.85
N VAL A 88 5.15 3.36 -11.72
CA VAL A 88 6.08 2.87 -12.76
C VAL A 88 5.39 1.88 -13.68
N THR A 89 4.74 0.84 -13.13
CA THR A 89 4.10 -0.20 -13.94
C THR A 89 2.82 0.33 -14.61
N TYR A 90 1.95 0.99 -13.83
CA TYR A 90 0.66 1.47 -14.30
C TYR A 90 0.63 2.96 -14.68
N LYS A 91 1.78 3.65 -14.62
CA LYS A 91 1.94 5.04 -15.08
C LYS A 91 0.92 6.01 -14.46
N GLY A 92 0.53 5.77 -13.20
CA GLY A 92 -0.40 6.61 -12.46
C GLY A 92 -1.88 6.40 -12.78
N ILE A 93 -2.23 5.34 -13.52
CA ILE A 93 -3.62 4.92 -13.75
C ILE A 93 -4.06 4.11 -12.52
N ASP A 94 -5.14 4.54 -11.84
CA ASP A 94 -5.65 3.87 -10.65
C ASP A 94 -6.53 2.65 -10.98
N TRP A 95 -6.72 1.80 -9.96
CA TRP A 95 -7.49 0.56 -10.07
C TRP A 95 -9.00 0.76 -10.11
N MET A 96 -9.53 1.94 -9.74
CA MET A 96 -10.98 2.18 -9.68
C MET A 96 -11.62 2.29 -11.07
N GLN A 97 -10.81 2.44 -12.13
CA GLN A 97 -11.30 2.54 -13.51
C GLN A 97 -11.99 1.27 -14.00
N SER A 98 -11.60 0.08 -13.52
CA SER A 98 -12.28 -1.19 -13.83
C SER A 98 -11.98 -2.29 -12.81
N SER A 99 -12.89 -3.26 -12.69
CA SER A 99 -12.66 -4.47 -11.88
C SER A 99 -11.48 -5.30 -12.39
N GLU A 100 -11.23 -5.30 -13.71
CA GLU A 100 -10.07 -5.94 -14.31
C GLU A 100 -8.76 -5.32 -13.82
N LEU A 101 -8.66 -3.98 -13.81
CA LEU A 101 -7.49 -3.27 -13.27
C LEU A 101 -7.32 -3.51 -11.77
N THR A 102 -8.43 -3.59 -11.01
CA THR A 102 -8.38 -3.93 -9.59
C THR A 102 -7.73 -5.28 -9.35
N ASN A 103 -8.17 -6.31 -10.08
CA ASN A 103 -7.63 -7.66 -9.94
C ASN A 103 -6.17 -7.73 -10.39
N GLN A 104 -5.88 -7.20 -11.58
CA GLN A 104 -4.53 -7.24 -12.16
C GLN A 104 -3.52 -6.49 -11.29
N MET A 105 -3.85 -5.27 -10.84
CA MET A 105 -2.95 -4.46 -10.03
C MET A 105 -2.73 -5.06 -8.63
N SER A 106 -3.77 -5.67 -8.05
CA SER A 106 -3.64 -6.40 -6.79
C SER A 106 -2.68 -7.58 -6.93
N GLU A 107 -2.84 -8.39 -7.99
CA GLU A 107 -1.95 -9.51 -8.28
C GLU A 107 -0.49 -9.07 -8.51
N VAL A 108 -0.28 -8.03 -9.31
CA VAL A 108 1.06 -7.46 -9.52
C VAL A 108 1.67 -6.99 -8.21
N PHE A 109 0.89 -6.34 -7.34
CA PHE A 109 1.35 -5.91 -6.03
C PHE A 109 1.77 -7.09 -5.16
N PHE A 110 0.97 -8.15 -5.06
CA PHE A 110 1.36 -9.37 -4.35
C PHE A 110 2.66 -9.99 -4.87
N ASN A 111 2.80 -10.09 -6.20
CA ASN A 111 3.98 -10.70 -6.81
C ASN A 111 5.24 -9.84 -6.64
N TYR A 112 5.09 -8.52 -6.50
CA TYR A 112 6.23 -7.64 -6.21
C TYR A 112 6.84 -7.93 -4.84
N GLU A 113 5.99 -8.30 -3.86
CA GLU A 113 6.41 -8.60 -2.49
C GLU A 113 6.98 -10.01 -2.30
N THR A 114 6.75 -10.92 -3.24
CA THR A 114 7.28 -12.30 -3.17
C THR A 114 8.63 -12.48 -3.87
N ILE A 115 9.07 -11.48 -4.64
CA ILE A 115 10.30 -11.53 -5.46
C ILE A 115 11.41 -10.61 -4.90
N THR A 116 11.12 -9.82 -3.86
CA THR A 116 12.10 -9.02 -3.10
C THR A 116 12.46 -9.70 -1.78
#